data_AF-X1Q154-F1
#
_entry.id   AF-X1Q154-F1
#
_cell.length_a   1.000
_cell.length_b   1.000
_cell.length_c   1.000
_cell.angle_alpha   90.00
_cell.angle_beta   90.00
_cell.angle_gamma   90.00
#
_symmetry.space_group_name_H-M   'P 1'
#
loop_
_entity.id
_entity.type
_entity.pdbx_description
1 polymer ?
#
loop_
_entity_poly.entity_id
_entity_poly.type
_entity_poly.pdbx_seq_one_letter_code
_entity_poly.pdbx_strand_id
1 'polypeptide(L)'
;MVHKGGEWLYATENDTTDPGRGVLGVYRFEGERLVHTGEIPTHGIGPHEVAWLPDGETLIVANGGIRTEAESRVEMNLDAMQPSLVLIQRDGTLLSKETLAQQMNSVRHLAVGSDGTIAACQQFMGDADETAELLAIKRPGEPFKG
;
A
#
# COMPACT_ATOMS: atom_id res chain seq x y z
N MET A 1 7.14 0.28 8.66
CA MET A 1 6.45 1.14 9.65
C MET A 1 6.46 0.49 11.02
N VAL A 2 6.97 1.16 12.05
CA VAL A 2 7.02 0.66 13.44
C VAL A 2 5.73 1.03 14.17
N HIS A 3 5.15 0.11 14.94
CA HIS A 3 3.98 0.38 15.78
C HIS A 3 4.32 1.36 16.92
N LYS A 4 3.36 2.17 17.38
CA LYS A 4 3.55 3.15 18.47
C LYS A 4 4.16 2.56 19.75
N GLY A 5 3.88 1.28 20.01
CA GLY A 5 4.42 0.54 21.16
C GLY A 5 5.87 0.07 21.01
N GLY A 6 6.52 0.27 19.87
CA GLY A 6 7.93 -0.09 19.62
C GLY A 6 8.21 -1.59 19.39
N GLU A 7 7.29 -2.47 19.75
CA GLU A 7 7.47 -3.93 19.71
C GLU A 7 7.36 -4.55 18.30
N TRP A 8 6.69 -3.86 17.36
CA TRP A 8 6.30 -4.43 16.07
C TRP A 8 6.74 -3.55 14.90
N LEU A 9 7.19 -4.19 13.81
CA LEU A 9 7.52 -3.58 12.53
C LEU A 9 6.69 -4.27 11.42
N TYR A 10 6.12 -3.46 10.54
CA TYR A 10 5.39 -3.90 9.35
C TYR A 10 6.13 -3.41 8.10
N ALA A 11 6.39 -4.26 7.13
CA ALA A 11 7.09 -3.92 5.89
C ALA A 11 6.31 -4.40 4.67
N THR A 12 6.24 -3.58 3.61
CA THR A 12 5.65 -4.00 2.34
C THR A 12 6.58 -4.96 1.63
N GLU A 13 6.05 -6.11 1.23
CA GLU A 13 6.79 -7.20 0.60
C GLU A 13 5.97 -7.76 -0.58
N ASN A 14 6.68 -8.37 -1.53
CA ASN A 14 6.05 -9.12 -2.60
C ASN A 14 6.03 -10.60 -2.22
N ASP A 15 4.87 -11.24 -2.33
CA ASP A 15 4.74 -12.67 -2.14
C ASP A 15 5.51 -13.40 -3.25
N THR A 16 6.54 -14.15 -2.88
CA THR A 16 7.35 -14.95 -3.83
C THR A 16 6.72 -16.30 -4.13
N THR A 17 5.68 -16.69 -3.39
CA THR A 17 4.96 -17.97 -3.53
C THR A 17 3.72 -17.85 -4.41
N ASP A 18 3.06 -16.68 -4.39
CA ASP A 18 1.93 -16.33 -5.26
C ASP A 18 2.22 -15.05 -6.06
N PRO A 19 2.65 -15.17 -7.34
CA PRO A 19 3.11 -14.04 -8.14
C PRO A 19 2.09 -12.90 -8.27
N GLY A 20 2.40 -11.77 -7.63
CA GLY A 20 1.63 -10.54 -7.70
C GLY A 20 0.77 -10.24 -6.49
N ARG A 21 0.64 -11.17 -5.53
CA ARG A 21 0.00 -10.88 -4.25
C ARG A 21 0.93 -10.01 -3.40
N GLY A 22 0.44 -8.85 -2.95
CA GLY A 22 1.15 -8.01 -2.00
C GLY A 22 0.94 -8.48 -0.56
N VAL A 23 2.00 -8.52 0.24
CA VAL A 23 1.92 -8.83 1.68
C VAL A 23 2.59 -7.74 2.50
N LEU A 24 2.17 -7.61 3.75
CA LEU A 24 2.97 -6.96 4.77
C LEU A 24 3.68 -8.05 5.58
N GLY A 25 5.01 -8.06 5.56
CA GLY A 25 5.79 -8.83 6.52
C GLY A 25 5.62 -8.23 7.92
N VAL A 26 5.35 -9.09 8.89
CA VAL A 26 5.12 -8.71 10.29
C VAL A 26 6.30 -9.20 11.11
N TYR A 27 7.00 -8.27 11.73
CA TYR A 27 8.18 -8.54 12.52
C TYR A 27 7.98 -8.07 13.96
N ARG A 28 8.56 -8.82 14.89
CA ARG A 28 8.65 -8.47 16.30
C ARG A 28 10.09 -8.16 16.68
N PHE A 29 10.28 -7.16 17.53
CA PHE A 29 11.57 -6.92 18.18
C PHE A 29 11.78 -7.90 19.33
N GLU A 30 12.83 -8.71 19.25
CA GLU A 30 13.29 -9.59 20.32
C GLU A 30 14.72 -9.19 20.72
N GLY A 31 14.84 -8.39 21.78
CA GLY A 31 16.09 -7.70 22.10
C GLY A 31 16.47 -6.70 21.01
N GLU A 32 17.61 -6.92 20.36
CA GLU A 32 18.11 -6.08 19.26
C GLU A 32 17.84 -6.70 17.87
N ARG A 33 17.00 -7.74 17.79
CA ARG A 33 16.74 -8.48 16.54
C ARG A 33 15.29 -8.31 16.08
N LEU A 34 15.12 -8.25 14.76
CA LEU A 34 13.82 -8.38 14.11
C LEU A 34 13.57 -9.84 13.75
N VAL A 35 12.50 -10.40 14.31
CA VAL A 35 12.07 -11.78 14.04
C VAL A 35 10.81 -11.73 13.19
N HIS A 36 10.84 -12.38 12.02
CA HIS A 36 9.66 -12.52 11.17
C HIS A 36 8.62 -13.43 11.85
N THR A 37 7.40 -12.95 12.00
CA THR A 37 6.34 -13.62 12.76
C THR A 37 5.14 -14.02 11.90
N GLY A 38 5.03 -13.50 10.68
CA GLY A 38 3.97 -13.82 9.74
C GLY A 38 3.73 -12.72 8.73
N GLU A 39 2.71 -12.90 7.92
CA GLU A 39 2.36 -12.01 6.82
C GLU A 39 0.88 -11.63 6.88
N ILE A 40 0.58 -10.42 6.42
CA ILE A 40 -0.79 -9.91 6.27
C ILE A 40 -1.06 -9.61 4.80
N PRO A 41 -2.16 -10.08 4.19
CA PRO A 41 -2.52 -9.68 2.85
C PRO A 41 -2.74 -8.15 2.76
N THR A 42 -2.12 -7.51 1.78
CA THR A 42 -2.35 -6.08 1.48
C THR A 42 -3.65 -5.85 0.72
N HIS A 43 -4.32 -6.93 0.31
CA HIS A 43 -5.50 -6.94 -0.56
C HIS A 43 -5.30 -6.22 -1.90
N GLY A 44 -4.05 -6.05 -2.33
CA GLY A 44 -3.68 -5.44 -3.60
C GLY A 44 -2.42 -6.08 -4.22
N ILE A 45 -1.90 -5.41 -5.24
CA ILE A 45 -0.77 -5.86 -6.06
C ILE A 45 0.33 -4.82 -5.95
N GLY A 46 1.58 -5.26 -5.74
CA GLY A 46 2.77 -4.41 -5.70
C GLY A 46 2.66 -3.31 -4.63
N PRO A 47 2.67 -3.65 -3.32
CA PRO A 47 2.59 -2.67 -2.25
C PRO A 47 3.86 -1.82 -2.21
N HIS A 48 3.69 -0.49 -2.16
CA HIS A 48 4.79 0.48 -2.18
C HIS A 48 5.05 1.14 -0.84
N GLU A 49 4.00 1.42 -0.08
CA GLU A 49 4.13 2.05 1.22
C GLU A 49 3.06 1.55 2.18
N VAL A 50 3.43 1.48 3.46
CA VAL A 50 2.51 1.23 4.57
C VAL A 50 2.67 2.34 5.62
N ALA A 51 1.55 2.89 6.07
CA ALA A 51 1.49 3.93 7.10
C ALA A 51 0.44 3.60 8.17
N TRP A 52 0.56 4.24 9.34
CA TRP A 52 -0.48 4.16 10.37
C TRP A 52 -1.49 5.29 10.21
N LEU A 53 -2.76 5.01 10.45
CA LEU A 53 -3.72 6.05 10.82
C LEU A 53 -3.45 6.55 12.25
N PRO A 54 -3.93 7.76 12.61
CA PRO A 54 -3.76 8.33 13.95
C PRO A 54 -4.36 7.51 15.10
N ASP A 55 -5.29 6.58 14.82
CA ASP A 55 -5.83 5.66 15.83
C ASP A 55 -4.76 4.68 16.37
N GLY A 56 -3.67 4.49 15.63
CA GLY A 56 -2.56 3.62 15.95
C GLY A 56 -2.89 2.12 15.87
N GLU A 57 -4.01 1.74 15.27
CA GLU A 57 -4.42 0.34 15.06
C GLU A 57 -4.78 0.02 13.62
N THR A 58 -5.08 1.03 12.80
CA THR A 58 -5.37 0.85 11.37
C THR A 58 -4.14 1.14 10.52
N LEU A 59 -3.82 0.22 9.62
CA LEU A 59 -2.78 0.38 8.61
C LEU A 59 -3.39 0.85 7.29
N ILE A 60 -2.68 1.74 6.61
CA ILE A 60 -2.95 2.19 5.24
C ILE A 60 -1.88 1.56 4.36
N VAL A 61 -2.27 0.95 3.25
CA VAL A 61 -1.35 0.38 2.26
C VAL A 61 -1.59 1.02 0.89
N ALA A 62 -0.54 1.59 0.32
CA ALA A 62 -0.48 2.03 -1.06
C ALA A 62 -0.08 0.85 -1.95
N ASN A 63 -1.01 0.37 -2.77
CA ASN A 63 -0.75 -0.67 -3.76
C ASN A 63 -0.61 -0.05 -5.16
N GLY A 64 0.51 -0.31 -5.82
CA GLY A 64 0.82 0.23 -7.13
C GLY A 64 -0.01 -0.41 -8.25
N GLY A 65 -0.43 -1.65 -8.08
CA GLY A 65 -1.23 -2.35 -9.08
C GLY A 65 -0.42 -2.98 -10.22
N ILE A 66 0.92 -2.90 -10.16
CA ILE A 66 1.82 -3.50 -11.15
C ILE A 66 2.36 -4.81 -10.57
N ARG A 67 2.11 -5.92 -11.29
CA ARG A 67 2.77 -7.19 -11.07
C ARG A 67 4.10 -7.16 -11.79
N THR A 68 5.16 -7.04 -11.02
CA THR A 68 6.53 -7.18 -11.52
C THR A 68 7.03 -8.59 -11.29
N GLU A 69 7.76 -9.16 -12.25
CA GLU A 69 8.52 -10.40 -12.00
C GLU A 69 9.62 -10.12 -10.97
N ALA A 70 9.73 -10.99 -9.96
CA ALA A 70 10.58 -10.77 -8.78
C ALA A 70 12.07 -10.56 -9.12
N GLU A 71 12.56 -11.20 -10.19
CA GLU A 71 13.98 -11.17 -10.59
C GLU A 71 14.28 -10.11 -11.65
N SER A 72 13.41 -9.97 -12.66
CA SER A 72 13.66 -9.10 -13.81
C SER A 72 13.04 -7.69 -13.67
N ARG A 73 12.10 -7.52 -12.73
CA ARG A 73 11.22 -6.35 -12.61
C ARG A 73 10.45 -6.00 -13.88
N VAL A 74 10.30 -6.95 -14.81
CA VAL A 74 9.47 -6.75 -16.01
C VAL A 74 8.02 -6.56 -15.58
N GLU A 75 7.38 -5.53 -16.13
CA GLU A 75 6.00 -5.17 -15.86
C GLU A 75 5.06 -6.09 -16.66
N MET A 76 4.26 -6.87 -15.97
CA MET A 76 3.51 -7.98 -16.59
C MET A 76 2.04 -7.64 -16.88
N ASN A 77 1.55 -6.49 -16.44
CA ASN A 77 0.12 -6.15 -16.48
C ASN A 77 -0.15 -4.65 -16.62
N LEU A 78 0.67 -3.88 -17.34
CA LEU A 78 0.44 -2.45 -17.51
C LEU A 78 -1.00 -2.14 -17.97
N ASP A 79 -1.51 -2.89 -18.95
CA ASP A 79 -2.89 -2.75 -19.45
C ASP A 79 -3.99 -3.20 -18.46
N ALA A 80 -3.60 -3.84 -17.36
CA ALA A 80 -4.49 -4.38 -16.33
C ALA A 80 -4.01 -4.00 -14.92
N MET A 81 -3.45 -2.80 -14.78
CA MET A 81 -3.04 -2.24 -13.50
C MET A 81 -4.23 -2.12 -12.55
N GLN A 82 -4.01 -2.49 -11.29
CA GLN A 82 -5.02 -2.41 -10.24
C GLN A 82 -4.51 -1.61 -9.02
N PRO A 83 -4.17 -0.32 -9.20
CA PRO A 83 -3.73 0.52 -8.10
C PRO A 83 -4.85 0.67 -7.08
N SER A 84 -4.50 0.63 -5.79
CA SER A 84 -5.48 0.79 -4.73
C SER A 84 -4.90 1.39 -3.47
N LEU A 85 -5.74 2.13 -2.75
CA LEU A 85 -5.53 2.50 -1.35
C LEU A 85 -6.32 1.53 -0.48
N VAL A 86 -5.64 0.84 0.43
CA VAL A 86 -6.26 -0.17 1.30
C VAL A 86 -6.12 0.24 2.76
N LEU A 87 -7.19 0.14 3.52
CA LEU A 87 -7.17 0.22 4.98
C LEU A 87 -7.42 -1.17 5.55
N ILE A 88 -6.55 -1.61 6.46
CA ILE A 88 -6.64 -2.92 7.12
C ILE A 88 -6.36 -2.79 8.63
N GLN A 89 -6.94 -3.70 9.41
CA GLN A 89 -6.56 -3.89 10.81
C GLN A 89 -5.26 -4.68 10.91
N ARG A 90 -4.61 -4.63 12.09
CA ARG A 90 -3.36 -5.34 12.39
C ARG A 90 -3.44 -6.86 12.29
N ASP A 91 -4.63 -7.44 12.35
CA ASP A 91 -4.86 -8.88 12.14
C ASP A 91 -5.07 -9.23 10.66
N GLY A 92 -5.06 -8.24 9.77
CA GLY A 92 -5.27 -8.39 8.34
C GLY A 92 -6.72 -8.26 7.87
N THR A 93 -7.66 -7.99 8.77
CA THR A 93 -9.05 -7.70 8.42
C THR A 93 -9.13 -6.48 7.49
N LEU A 94 -9.73 -6.67 6.31
CA LEU A 94 -9.93 -5.60 5.34
C LEU A 94 -11.03 -4.64 5.83
N LEU A 95 -10.71 -3.35 5.95
CA LEU A 95 -11.67 -2.30 6.27
C LEU A 95 -12.18 -1.59 5.02
N SER A 96 -11.29 -1.25 4.09
CA SER A 96 -11.65 -0.67 2.80
C SER A 96 -10.59 -0.90 1.75
N LYS A 97 -11.02 -0.97 0.49
CA LYS A 97 -10.16 -0.98 -0.69
C LYS A 97 -10.78 -0.03 -1.72
N GLU A 98 -10.05 1.02 -2.07
CA GLU A 98 -10.53 2.06 -2.97
C GLU A 98 -9.56 2.23 -4.14
N THR A 99 -10.11 2.55 -5.31
CA THR A 99 -9.37 2.76 -6.56
C THR A 99 -9.78 4.09 -7.18
N LEU A 100 -8.93 4.65 -8.01
CA LEU A 100 -9.25 5.85 -8.81
C LEU A 100 -9.62 5.46 -10.24
N ALA A 101 -10.19 6.41 -10.99
CA ALA A 101 -10.64 6.17 -12.36
C ALA A 101 -9.47 5.98 -13.33
N GLN A 102 -8.36 6.69 -13.14
CA GLN A 102 -7.17 6.58 -13.99
C GLN A 102 -6.31 5.39 -13.55
N GLN A 103 -6.55 4.23 -14.19
CA GLN A 103 -5.93 2.94 -13.82
C GLN A 103 -4.39 2.93 -13.93
N MET A 104 -3.83 3.78 -14.79
CA MET A 104 -2.38 3.94 -14.97
C MET A 104 -1.72 4.78 -13.87
N ASN A 105 -2.49 5.37 -12.94
CA ASN A 105 -1.93 6.12 -11.81
C ASN A 105 -1.63 5.17 -10.65
N SER A 106 -0.41 4.67 -10.65
CA SER A 106 0.12 3.76 -9.65
C SER A 106 0.27 4.47 -8.29
N VAL A 107 -0.45 4.04 -7.25
CA VAL A 107 -0.38 4.68 -5.91
C VAL A 107 0.96 4.32 -5.25
N ARG A 108 1.67 5.32 -4.71
CA ARG A 108 3.05 5.18 -4.23
C ARG A 108 3.25 5.65 -2.81
N HIS A 109 3.18 6.97 -2.61
CA HIS A 109 3.63 7.60 -1.38
C HIS A 109 2.48 8.16 -0.57
N LEU A 110 2.57 8.02 0.75
CA LEU A 110 1.50 8.39 1.67
C LEU A 110 1.96 9.50 2.63
N ALA A 111 1.08 10.47 2.85
CA ALA A 111 1.17 11.37 3.98
C ALA A 111 -0.16 11.32 4.76
N VAL A 112 -0.06 11.19 6.08
CA VAL A 112 -1.23 11.02 6.96
C VAL A 112 -1.33 12.21 7.90
N GLY A 113 -2.43 12.95 7.81
CA GLY A 113 -2.78 14.04 8.70
C GLY A 113 -3.27 13.52 10.06
N SER A 114 -3.11 14.35 11.10
CA SER A 114 -3.61 14.03 12.45
C SER A 114 -5.13 13.90 12.54
N ASP A 115 -5.86 14.44 11.58
CA ASP A 115 -7.31 14.32 11.41
C ASP A 115 -7.73 13.02 10.69
N GLY A 116 -6.77 12.18 10.28
CA GLY A 116 -7.01 10.97 9.50
C GLY A 116 -7.13 11.21 8.00
N THR A 117 -6.89 12.43 7.51
CA THR A 117 -6.78 12.69 6.07
C THR A 117 -5.53 12.02 5.51
N ILE A 118 -5.67 11.30 4.41
CA ILE A 118 -4.59 10.62 3.70
C ILE A 118 -4.39 11.34 2.37
N ALA A 119 -3.18 11.83 2.14
CA ALA A 119 -2.71 12.25 0.82
C ALA A 119 -1.90 11.10 0.21
N ALA A 120 -2.22 10.75 -1.03
CA ALA A 120 -1.56 9.69 -1.77
C ALA A 120 -0.97 10.27 -3.07
N CYS A 121 0.36 10.25 -3.18
CA CYS A 121 1.05 10.59 -4.41
C CYS A 121 1.11 9.38 -5.34
N GLN A 122 0.98 9.64 -6.63
CA GLN A 122 0.88 8.62 -7.67
C GLN A 122 1.99 8.77 -8.71
N GLN A 123 2.32 7.65 -9.35
CA GLN A 123 3.19 7.57 -10.51
C GLN A 123 2.34 7.16 -11.70
N PHE A 124 2.26 8.02 -12.71
CA PHE A 124 1.56 7.71 -13.95
C PHE A 124 2.43 6.85 -14.86
N MET A 125 1.84 5.81 -15.44
CA MET A 125 2.52 4.83 -16.30
C MET A 125 2.11 4.93 -17.78
N GLY A 126 1.27 5.89 -18.14
CA GLY A 126 0.86 6.12 -19.53
C GLY A 126 1.83 7.02 -20.29
N ASP A 127 1.41 7.48 -21.47
CA ASP A 127 2.26 8.26 -22.35
C ASP A 127 2.52 9.67 -21.82
N ALA A 128 3.68 10.24 -22.15
CA ALA A 128 4.12 11.52 -21.58
C ALA A 128 3.26 12.73 -22.00
N ASP A 129 2.42 12.60 -23.03
CA ASP A 129 1.49 13.61 -23.51
C ASP A 129 0.08 13.50 -22.88
N GLU A 130 -0.19 12.43 -22.12
CA GLU A 130 -1.43 12.30 -21.36
C GLU A 130 -1.39 13.11 -20.06
N THR A 131 -2.53 13.68 -19.67
CA THR A 131 -2.66 14.38 -18.39
C THR A 131 -3.05 13.40 -17.28
N ALA A 132 -2.38 13.49 -16.13
CA ALA A 132 -2.67 12.65 -14.98
C ALA A 132 -2.74 13.45 -13.66
N GLU A 133 -3.73 13.12 -12.84
CA GLU A 133 -3.82 13.60 -11.46
C GLU A 133 -2.85 12.80 -10.58
N LEU A 134 -1.75 13.42 -10.15
CA LEU A 134 -0.69 12.73 -9.41
C LEU A 134 -0.87 12.78 -7.89
N LEU A 135 -1.93 13.43 -7.40
CA LEU A 135 -2.26 13.53 -5.99
C LEU A 135 -3.72 13.14 -5.82
N ALA A 136 -3.98 12.27 -4.86
CA ALA A 136 -5.32 11.91 -4.45
C ALA A 136 -5.47 12.03 -2.93
N ILE A 137 -6.68 12.33 -2.48
CA ILE A 137 -7.01 12.56 -1.08
C ILE A 137 -8.12 11.61 -0.64
N LYS A 138 -7.92 10.96 0.49
CA LYS A 138 -8.95 10.20 1.23
C LYS A 138 -9.16 10.88 2.58
N ARG A 139 -10.35 11.44 2.80
CA ARG A 139 -10.76 11.94 4.13
C ARG A 139 -11.57 10.87 4.87
N PRO A 140 -11.62 10.90 6.22
CA PRO A 140 -12.50 10.03 6.98
C PRO A 140 -13.95 10.14 6.51
N GLY A 141 -14.57 9.00 6.16
CA GLY A 141 -15.96 8.94 5.70
C GLY A 141 -16.22 9.44 4.27
N GLU A 142 -15.23 9.99 3.57
CA GLU A 142 -15.36 10.43 2.18
C GLU A 142 -14.70 9.43 1.21
N PRO A 143 -15.13 9.34 -0.06
CA PRO A 143 -14.43 8.53 -1.05
C PRO A 143 -12.99 9.02 -1.30
N PHE A 144 -12.11 8.11 -1.68
CA PHE A 144 -10.78 8.41 -2.24
C PHE A 144 -10.92 9.09 -3.61
N LYS A 145 -10.33 10.27 -3.80
CA LYS A 145 -10.49 11.10 -5.01
C LYS A 145 -9.17 11.72 -5.45
N GLY A 146 -8.93 11.74 -6.76
CA GLY A 146 -7.94 12.61 -7.41
C GLY A 146 -8.39 14.07 -7.40
#